data_AF-A0A1Y1L5Y0-F1
#
_entry.id   AF-A0A1Y1L5Y0-F1
#
_cell.length_a   1.000
_cell.length_b   1.000
_cell.length_c   1.000
_cell.angle_alpha   90.00
_cell.angle_beta   90.00
_cell.angle_gamma   90.00
#
_symmetry.space_group_name_H-M   'P 1'
#
loop_
_entity.id
_entity.type
_entity.pdbx_description
1 polymer ?
#
loop_
_entity_poly.entity_id
_entity_poly.type
_entity_poly.pdbx_seq_one_letter_code
_entity_poly.pdbx_strand_id
1 'polypeptide(L)'
;MSNYCRCQCSDGGFGGGPGQMAHTATTYAAVCALCIIGTQKAYDAINRDKLQQFLCDVKTEDGAFCMHRGGEIDIRGVYCALAVATLTNISTEKLFEGTAEWVISCQTYEGGFSGCPGLEAHGGYAFCGLASLLLLNKGHLCDVDALLRWIVNKQMKFEGGFQGRTNKLVDGCYSFWQGGAFPLIHSLLAQENKEPKWLLFDQGALQEYILICCQYPAGGLLDKPGRPRDIYHTCYALSGLSIAQHSIDGEKLILGSPENKLAKTHPIYNIGPDYVLRAGSYYSKLDIPGNEPSFL
;
A
#
# COMPACT_ATOMS: atom_id res chain seq x y z
N MET A 1 22.98 17.48 -0.50
CA MET A 1 21.52 17.35 -0.73
C MET A 1 21.21 15.88 -0.92
N SER A 2 20.18 15.31 -0.27
CA SER A 2 19.80 13.91 -0.55
C SER A 2 19.30 13.81 -2.00
N ASN A 3 19.50 12.65 -2.65
CA ASN A 3 19.10 12.45 -4.04
C ASN A 3 17.59 12.73 -4.26
N TYR A 4 16.75 12.48 -3.25
CA TYR A 4 15.31 12.75 -3.29
C TYR A 4 14.96 14.23 -3.50
N CYS A 5 15.72 15.17 -2.93
CA CYS A 5 15.47 16.60 -3.14
C CYS A 5 15.61 17.00 -4.61
N ARG A 6 16.39 16.25 -5.41
CA ARG A 6 16.57 16.52 -6.86
C ARG A 6 15.44 15.93 -7.71
N CYS A 7 14.67 14.99 -7.17
CA CYS A 7 13.51 14.39 -7.84
C CYS A 7 12.19 15.09 -7.50
N GLN A 8 12.17 15.96 -6.48
CA GLN A 8 10.99 16.74 -6.15
C GLN A 8 10.78 17.85 -7.17
N CYS A 9 9.56 17.96 -7.68
CA CYS A 9 9.22 18.94 -8.71
C CYS A 9 8.84 20.29 -8.06
N SER A 10 9.13 21.40 -8.73
CA SER A 10 8.84 22.76 -8.22
C SER A 10 7.34 23.05 -8.07
N ASP A 11 6.53 22.29 -8.80
CA ASP A 11 5.07 22.32 -8.84
C ASP A 11 4.43 21.17 -8.04
N GLY A 12 5.21 20.48 -7.19
CA GLY A 12 4.73 19.48 -6.24
C GLY A 12 4.93 18.03 -6.67
N GLY A 13 5.00 17.13 -5.69
CA GLY A 13 5.26 15.71 -5.92
C GLY A 13 6.71 15.39 -6.31
N PHE A 14 6.97 14.12 -6.60
CA PHE A 14 8.28 13.62 -6.99
C PHE A 14 8.18 12.86 -8.32
N GLY A 15 9.15 13.08 -9.21
CA GLY A 15 9.32 12.30 -10.44
C GLY A 15 10.19 11.06 -10.26
N GLY A 16 10.27 10.23 -11.31
CA GLY A 16 11.09 9.00 -11.32
C GLY A 16 12.60 9.25 -11.36
N GLY A 17 13.01 10.48 -11.62
CA GLY A 17 14.40 10.92 -11.60
C GLY A 17 14.50 12.45 -11.73
N PRO A 18 15.69 13.03 -11.56
CA PRO A 18 15.87 14.48 -11.65
C PRO A 18 15.41 15.03 -13.00
N GLY A 19 14.56 16.07 -12.96
CA GLY A 19 14.00 16.72 -14.16
C GLY A 19 12.82 16.00 -14.80
N GLN A 20 12.38 14.86 -14.27
CA GLN A 20 11.15 14.19 -14.71
C GLN A 20 9.91 14.83 -14.07
N MET A 21 8.75 14.64 -14.70
CA MET A 21 7.47 15.09 -14.17
C MET A 21 7.07 14.35 -12.89
N ALA A 22 6.34 15.03 -12.02
CA ALA A 22 5.77 14.43 -10.82
C ALA A 22 4.76 13.34 -11.16
N HIS A 23 4.80 12.26 -10.38
CA HIS A 23 3.95 11.10 -10.57
C HIS A 23 3.58 10.52 -9.19
N THR A 24 2.34 10.09 -8.99
CA THR A 24 1.82 9.65 -7.68
C THR A 24 2.57 8.43 -7.14
N ALA A 25 2.87 7.44 -7.99
CA ALA A 25 3.68 6.28 -7.61
C ALA A 25 5.08 6.64 -7.08
N THR A 26 5.83 7.50 -7.79
CA THR A 26 7.17 7.93 -7.35
C THR A 26 7.11 8.88 -6.17
N THR A 27 6.03 9.63 -6.03
CA THR A 27 5.71 10.43 -4.85
C THR A 27 5.48 9.54 -3.63
N TYR A 28 4.67 8.49 -3.74
CA TYR A 28 4.50 7.47 -2.69
C TYR A 28 5.85 6.87 -2.27
N ALA A 29 6.64 6.40 -3.24
CA ALA A 29 7.94 5.80 -2.96
C ALA A 29 8.91 6.79 -2.27
N ALA A 30 8.97 8.04 -2.73
CA ALA A 30 9.83 9.07 -2.16
C ALA A 30 9.41 9.45 -0.72
N VAL A 31 8.11 9.64 -0.48
CA VAL A 31 7.58 9.96 0.85
C VAL A 31 7.84 8.81 1.83
N CYS A 32 7.56 7.56 1.44
CA CYS A 32 7.87 6.39 2.25
C CYS A 32 9.37 6.28 2.57
N ALA A 33 10.25 6.51 1.59
CA ALA A 33 11.69 6.49 1.81
C ALA A 33 12.16 7.59 2.78
N LEU A 34 11.65 8.81 2.66
CA LEU A 34 11.94 9.90 3.60
C LEU A 34 11.42 9.58 5.01
N CYS A 35 10.25 8.94 5.11
CA CYS A 35 9.70 8.47 6.38
C CYS A 35 10.55 7.38 7.04
N ILE A 36 11.09 6.44 6.24
CA ILE A 36 12.05 5.42 6.71
C ILE A 36 13.35 6.07 7.20
N ILE A 37 13.86 7.09 6.50
CA ILE A 37 15.05 7.83 6.98
C ILE A 37 14.74 8.49 8.35
N GLY A 38 13.54 9.04 8.52
CA GLY A 38 12.98 9.37 9.83
C GLY A 38 13.74 10.46 10.60
N THR A 39 14.45 11.33 9.89
CA THR A 39 15.12 12.50 10.47
C THR A 39 14.34 13.76 10.17
N GLN A 40 14.47 14.77 11.03
CA GLN A 40 13.89 16.11 10.82
C GLN A 40 14.16 16.64 9.41
N LYS A 41 15.43 16.56 8.96
CA LYS A 41 15.85 16.98 7.62
C LYS A 41 15.17 16.20 6.48
N ALA A 42 14.85 14.92 6.69
CA ALA A 42 14.14 14.13 5.70
C ALA A 42 12.66 14.52 5.62
N TYR A 43 12.05 14.85 6.77
CA TYR A 43 10.68 15.34 6.79
C TYR A 43 10.56 16.74 6.18
N ASP A 44 11.46 17.65 6.54
CA ASP A 44 11.51 19.03 6.02
C ASP A 44 11.82 19.09 4.52
N ALA A 45 12.33 18.00 3.95
CA ALA A 45 12.56 17.92 2.52
C ALA A 45 11.26 17.89 1.71
N ILE A 46 10.10 17.57 2.31
CA ILE A 46 8.81 17.48 1.60
C ILE A 46 8.13 18.85 1.60
N ASN A 47 7.95 19.44 0.41
CA ASN A 47 7.16 20.66 0.26
C ASN A 47 5.66 20.31 0.30
N ARG A 48 5.06 20.42 1.48
CA ARG A 48 3.67 20.02 1.75
C ARG A 48 2.64 20.83 0.97
N ASP A 49 2.83 22.14 0.84
CA ASP A 49 1.91 23.02 0.09
C ASP A 49 1.88 22.62 -1.39
N LYS A 50 3.07 22.44 -1.99
CA LYS A 50 3.17 22.01 -3.39
C LYS A 50 2.71 20.59 -3.57
N LEU A 51 2.98 19.68 -2.63
CA LEU A 51 2.47 18.31 -2.68
C LEU A 51 0.93 18.32 -2.70
N GLN A 52 0.28 19.08 -1.83
CA GLN A 52 -1.18 19.19 -1.82
C GLN A 52 -1.71 19.77 -3.15
N GLN A 53 -1.06 20.82 -3.68
CA GLN A 53 -1.42 21.37 -4.99
C GLN A 53 -1.31 20.33 -6.11
N PHE A 54 -0.23 19.55 -6.15
CA PHE A 54 -0.07 18.48 -7.13
C PHE A 54 -1.20 17.44 -7.02
N LEU A 55 -1.56 17.03 -5.80
CA LEU A 55 -2.68 16.10 -5.60
C LEU A 55 -4.02 16.69 -6.05
N CYS A 56 -4.27 17.98 -5.82
CA CYS A 56 -5.43 18.67 -6.38
C CYS A 56 -5.41 18.66 -7.92
N ASP A 57 -4.26 18.91 -8.54
CA ASP A 57 -4.12 18.96 -10.01
C ASP A 57 -4.36 17.60 -10.69
N VAL A 58 -4.10 16.49 -9.98
CA VAL A 58 -4.33 15.14 -10.50
C VAL A 58 -5.64 14.52 -10.01
N LYS A 59 -6.39 15.17 -9.13
CA LYS A 59 -7.74 14.74 -8.73
C LYS A 59 -8.70 14.91 -9.90
N THR A 60 -9.49 13.89 -10.19
CA THR A 60 -10.54 13.95 -11.22
C THR A 60 -11.89 14.38 -10.62
N GLU A 61 -12.80 14.81 -11.50
CA GLU A 61 -14.16 15.23 -11.11
C GLU A 61 -14.95 14.08 -10.46
N ASP A 62 -14.76 12.85 -10.92
CA ASP A 62 -15.43 11.64 -10.42
C ASP A 62 -14.79 11.06 -9.15
N GLY A 63 -13.75 11.70 -8.59
CA GLY A 63 -13.14 11.30 -7.31
C GLY A 63 -11.91 10.41 -7.41
N ALA A 64 -11.51 10.01 -8.62
CA ALA A 64 -10.25 9.31 -8.87
C ALA A 64 -9.04 10.26 -8.82
N PHE A 65 -7.85 9.69 -9.06
CA PHE A 65 -6.61 10.44 -9.21
C PHE A 65 -5.81 9.91 -10.40
N CYS A 66 -5.41 10.81 -11.30
CA CYS A 66 -4.46 10.49 -12.36
C CYS A 66 -3.09 10.15 -11.76
N MET A 67 -2.34 9.27 -12.43
CA MET A 67 -0.99 8.91 -12.00
C MET A 67 0.01 10.06 -12.15
N HIS A 68 -0.23 10.96 -13.11
CA HIS A 68 0.42 12.26 -13.27
C HIS A 68 -0.52 13.18 -14.07
N ARG A 69 -0.15 14.45 -14.27
CA ARG A 69 -0.95 15.37 -15.09
C ARG A 69 -1.11 14.81 -16.52
N GLY A 70 -2.36 14.61 -16.95
CA GLY A 70 -2.70 13.99 -18.24
C GLY A 70 -2.36 12.49 -18.36
N GLY A 71 -2.01 11.83 -17.25
CA GLY A 71 -1.69 10.41 -17.20
C GLY A 71 -2.90 9.50 -17.11
N GLU A 72 -2.64 8.21 -16.93
CA GLU A 72 -3.69 7.20 -16.73
C GLU A 72 -4.40 7.37 -15.39
N ILE A 73 -5.62 6.87 -15.31
CA ILE A 73 -6.44 6.85 -14.10
C ILE A 73 -6.68 5.40 -13.74
N ASP A 74 -6.24 5.01 -12.54
CA ASP A 74 -6.65 3.79 -11.89
C ASP A 74 -6.46 3.91 -10.37
N ILE A 75 -6.93 2.90 -9.64
CA ILE A 75 -6.95 2.86 -8.18
C ILE A 75 -5.57 3.01 -7.51
N ARG A 76 -4.45 2.82 -8.24
CA ARG A 76 -3.10 3.09 -7.71
C ARG A 76 -2.93 4.57 -7.41
N GLY A 77 -3.46 5.45 -8.28
CA GLY A 77 -3.37 6.89 -8.11
C GLY A 77 -4.04 7.33 -6.82
N VAL A 78 -5.22 6.76 -6.55
CA VAL A 78 -5.98 7.00 -5.32
C VAL A 78 -5.20 6.59 -4.07
N TYR A 79 -4.73 5.34 -4.03
CA TYR A 79 -3.96 4.85 -2.88
C TYR A 79 -2.69 5.66 -2.65
N CYS A 80 -1.94 5.97 -3.72
CA CYS A 80 -0.72 6.77 -3.61
C CYS A 80 -1.02 8.17 -3.07
N ALA A 81 -2.08 8.83 -3.57
CA ALA A 81 -2.49 10.16 -3.11
C ALA A 81 -2.90 10.14 -1.63
N LEU A 82 -3.77 9.20 -1.23
CA LEU A 82 -4.20 9.05 0.18
C LEU A 82 -3.04 8.72 1.10
N ALA A 83 -2.18 7.78 0.72
CA ALA A 83 -1.07 7.35 1.55
C ALA A 83 -0.13 8.52 1.88
N VAL A 84 0.25 9.32 0.88
CA VAL A 84 1.13 10.47 1.11
C VAL A 84 0.41 11.62 1.79
N ALA A 85 -0.86 11.85 1.47
CA ALA A 85 -1.63 12.93 2.09
C ALA A 85 -1.84 12.70 3.59
N THR A 86 -2.17 11.47 3.98
CA THR A 86 -2.34 11.09 5.38
C THR A 86 -1.01 11.07 6.12
N LEU A 87 0.06 10.48 5.55
CA LEU A 87 1.38 10.46 6.21
C LEU A 87 1.94 11.85 6.46
N THR A 88 1.69 12.80 5.56
CA THR A 88 2.25 14.17 5.62
C THR A 88 1.28 15.20 6.19
N ASN A 89 0.13 14.76 6.72
CA ASN A 89 -0.90 15.61 7.31
C ASN A 89 -1.36 16.74 6.36
N ILE A 90 -1.69 16.41 5.10
CA ILE A 90 -2.21 17.38 4.11
C ILE A 90 -3.59 17.02 3.57
N SER A 91 -4.21 15.96 4.11
CA SER A 91 -5.55 15.51 3.72
C SER A 91 -6.62 16.54 4.10
N THR A 92 -7.56 16.80 3.19
CA THR A 92 -8.75 17.64 3.43
C THR A 92 -9.98 16.93 2.87
N GLU A 93 -11.17 17.29 3.38
CA GLU A 93 -12.43 16.74 2.86
C GLU A 93 -12.60 17.01 1.37
N LYS A 94 -12.33 18.25 0.93
CA LYS A 94 -12.39 18.66 -0.47
C LYS A 94 -11.43 17.88 -1.37
N LEU A 95 -10.23 17.57 -0.89
CA LEU A 95 -9.23 16.84 -1.69
C LEU A 95 -9.71 15.42 -2.04
N PHE A 96 -10.50 14.77 -1.16
CA PHE A 96 -10.93 13.39 -1.35
C PHE A 96 -12.46 13.24 -1.50
N GLU A 97 -13.15 14.33 -1.83
CA GLU A 97 -14.56 14.33 -2.15
C GLU A 97 -14.85 13.41 -3.36
N GLY A 98 -15.79 12.48 -3.21
CA GLY A 98 -16.18 11.49 -4.21
C GLY A 98 -15.22 10.29 -4.33
N THR A 99 -14.07 10.31 -3.64
CA THR A 99 -13.05 9.26 -3.80
C THR A 99 -13.50 7.91 -3.25
N ALA A 100 -14.27 7.89 -2.17
CA ALA A 100 -14.75 6.63 -1.59
C ALA A 100 -15.74 5.93 -2.54
N GLU A 101 -16.64 6.69 -3.15
CA GLU A 101 -17.63 6.27 -4.13
C GLU A 101 -16.96 5.72 -5.39
N TRP A 102 -15.92 6.41 -5.87
CA TRP A 102 -15.12 5.93 -7.00
C TRP A 102 -14.40 4.62 -6.69
N VAL A 103 -13.74 4.53 -5.52
CA VAL A 103 -13.01 3.33 -5.11
C VAL A 103 -13.94 2.13 -4.96
N ILE A 104 -15.10 2.29 -4.32
CA ILE A 104 -16.02 1.16 -4.14
C ILE A 104 -16.62 0.69 -5.48
N SER A 105 -16.80 1.60 -6.45
CA SER A 105 -17.23 1.21 -7.80
C SER A 105 -16.22 0.30 -8.55
N CYS A 106 -14.98 0.20 -8.05
CA CYS A 106 -13.97 -0.72 -8.55
C CYS A 106 -14.06 -2.13 -7.95
N GLN A 107 -14.87 -2.36 -6.91
CA GLN A 107 -15.13 -3.71 -6.38
C GLN A 107 -15.95 -4.50 -7.40
N THR A 108 -15.48 -5.71 -7.71
CA THR A 108 -15.99 -6.51 -8.82
C THR A 108 -16.95 -7.59 -8.35
N TYR A 109 -17.64 -8.23 -9.29
CA TYR A 109 -18.44 -9.43 -9.01
C TYR A 109 -17.63 -10.58 -8.41
N GLU A 110 -16.31 -10.62 -8.64
CA GLU A 110 -15.43 -11.65 -8.07
C GLU A 110 -15.29 -11.47 -6.55
N GLY A 111 -15.42 -10.23 -6.05
CA GLY A 111 -15.26 -9.80 -4.67
C GLY A 111 -14.02 -8.92 -4.43
N GLY A 112 -12.96 -9.08 -5.24
CA GLY A 112 -11.78 -8.20 -5.21
C GLY A 112 -12.00 -6.88 -5.96
N PHE A 113 -11.00 -5.98 -5.91
CA PHE A 113 -11.02 -4.71 -6.66
C PHE A 113 -10.21 -4.80 -7.95
N SER A 114 -10.64 -4.01 -8.92
CA SER A 114 -10.01 -3.83 -10.22
C SER A 114 -9.37 -2.44 -10.34
N GLY A 115 -8.64 -2.18 -11.42
CA GLY A 115 -7.95 -0.90 -11.62
C GLY A 115 -8.92 0.26 -11.87
N CYS A 116 -9.98 -0.01 -12.62
CA CYS A 116 -11.07 0.91 -12.93
C CYS A 116 -12.38 0.11 -12.90
N PRO A 117 -13.54 0.76 -12.74
CA PRO A 117 -14.83 0.09 -12.70
C PRO A 117 -15.06 -0.83 -13.89
N GLY A 118 -15.55 -2.05 -13.63
CA GLY A 118 -15.88 -3.04 -14.65
C GLY A 118 -14.73 -3.92 -15.15
N LEU A 119 -13.51 -3.78 -14.61
CA LEU A 119 -12.37 -4.64 -14.96
C LEU A 119 -12.22 -5.85 -14.01
N GLU A 120 -11.26 -6.74 -14.31
CA GLU A 120 -10.99 -7.95 -13.52
C GLU A 120 -10.39 -7.63 -12.14
N ALA A 121 -10.75 -8.41 -11.11
CA ALA A 121 -10.15 -8.25 -9.78
C ALA A 121 -8.66 -8.61 -9.80
N HIS A 122 -7.83 -7.82 -9.11
CA HIS A 122 -6.39 -8.00 -9.08
C HIS A 122 -5.78 -7.68 -7.72
N GLY A 123 -4.86 -8.50 -7.21
CA GLY A 123 -4.31 -8.38 -5.84
C GLY A 123 -3.75 -6.99 -5.53
N GLY A 124 -2.92 -6.44 -6.44
CA GLY A 124 -2.40 -5.08 -6.27
C GLY A 124 -3.49 -3.99 -6.20
N TYR A 125 -4.55 -4.12 -7.01
CA TYR A 125 -5.66 -3.17 -7.02
C TYR A 125 -6.59 -3.37 -5.82
N ALA A 126 -6.84 -4.62 -5.41
CA ALA A 126 -7.55 -4.98 -4.19
C ALA A 126 -6.90 -4.38 -2.95
N PHE A 127 -5.57 -4.48 -2.83
CA PHE A 127 -4.83 -3.82 -1.76
C PHE A 127 -5.02 -2.30 -1.80
N CYS A 128 -4.80 -1.67 -2.96
CA CYS A 128 -4.92 -0.23 -3.11
C CYS A 128 -6.33 0.27 -2.75
N GLY A 129 -7.38 -0.41 -3.22
CA GLY A 129 -8.77 -0.06 -2.94
C GLY A 129 -9.12 -0.19 -1.46
N LEU A 130 -8.82 -1.35 -0.87
CA LEU A 130 -9.10 -1.60 0.55
C LEU A 130 -8.33 -0.62 1.46
N ALA A 131 -7.04 -0.43 1.22
CA ALA A 131 -6.22 0.51 1.98
C ALA A 131 -6.74 1.95 1.84
N SER A 132 -7.21 2.33 0.64
CA SER A 132 -7.81 3.65 0.40
C SER A 132 -9.09 3.85 1.21
N LEU A 133 -10.01 2.87 1.19
CA LEU A 133 -11.25 2.95 1.99
C LEU A 133 -10.95 3.06 3.49
N LEU A 134 -9.94 2.34 3.99
CA LEU A 134 -9.52 2.45 5.39
C LEU A 134 -8.92 3.84 5.71
N LEU A 135 -8.07 4.38 4.84
CA LEU A 135 -7.51 5.72 5.00
C LEU A 135 -8.58 6.82 4.98
N LEU A 136 -9.67 6.60 4.23
CA LEU A 136 -10.85 7.48 4.18
C LEU A 136 -11.82 7.29 5.35
N ASN A 137 -11.59 6.30 6.23
CA ASN A 137 -12.55 5.86 7.23
C ASN A 137 -13.93 5.46 6.63
N LYS A 138 -13.90 4.86 5.43
CA LYS A 138 -15.04 4.39 4.64
C LYS A 138 -15.01 2.88 4.39
N GLY A 139 -14.34 2.14 5.28
CA GLY A 139 -14.22 0.68 5.21
C GLY A 139 -15.55 -0.06 5.11
N HIS A 140 -16.60 0.46 5.76
CA HIS A 140 -17.96 -0.09 5.75
C HIS A 140 -18.64 -0.11 4.37
N LEU A 141 -18.09 0.60 3.37
CA LEU A 141 -18.62 0.54 2.00
C LEU A 141 -18.22 -0.75 1.28
N CYS A 142 -17.13 -1.40 1.72
CA CYS A 142 -16.63 -2.62 1.12
C CYS A 142 -17.56 -3.80 1.45
N ASP A 143 -17.93 -4.60 0.44
CA ASP A 143 -18.44 -5.95 0.69
C ASP A 143 -17.27 -6.83 1.16
N VAL A 144 -17.05 -6.84 2.47
CA VAL A 144 -15.91 -7.53 3.09
C VAL A 144 -16.03 -9.04 2.99
N ASP A 145 -17.25 -9.59 2.97
CA ASP A 145 -17.48 -11.04 2.84
C ASP A 145 -17.12 -11.52 1.43
N ALA A 146 -17.51 -10.78 0.38
CA ALA A 146 -17.12 -11.07 -0.99
C ALA A 146 -15.61 -10.91 -1.19
N LEU A 147 -15.02 -9.85 -0.64
CA LEU A 147 -13.57 -9.62 -0.69
C LEU A 147 -12.80 -10.75 0.00
N LEU A 148 -13.22 -11.14 1.20
CA LEU A 148 -12.61 -12.21 1.97
C LEU A 148 -12.69 -13.53 1.19
N ARG A 149 -13.86 -13.89 0.66
CA ARG A 149 -14.04 -15.08 -0.19
C ARG A 149 -13.09 -15.06 -1.40
N TRP A 150 -12.95 -13.91 -2.05
CA TRP A 150 -12.07 -13.79 -3.21
C TRP A 150 -10.59 -14.00 -2.83
N ILE A 151 -10.12 -13.27 -1.81
CA ILE A 151 -8.70 -13.20 -1.48
C ILE A 151 -8.15 -14.49 -0.86
N VAL A 152 -8.93 -15.21 -0.05
CA VAL A 152 -8.51 -16.53 0.47
C VAL A 152 -8.29 -17.54 -0.65
N ASN A 153 -9.05 -17.43 -1.75
CA ASN A 153 -8.89 -18.28 -2.94
C ASN A 153 -7.73 -17.83 -3.84
N LYS A 154 -6.96 -16.81 -3.45
CA LYS A 154 -5.75 -16.38 -4.17
C LYS A 154 -4.49 -17.05 -3.61
N GLN A 155 -4.55 -17.68 -2.44
CA GLN A 155 -3.44 -18.52 -1.97
C GLN A 155 -3.46 -19.86 -2.72
N MET A 156 -2.31 -20.24 -3.24
CA MET A 156 -2.16 -21.43 -4.08
C MET A 156 -2.01 -22.67 -3.21
N LYS A 157 -2.89 -23.66 -3.40
CA LYS A 157 -2.95 -24.86 -2.54
C LYS A 157 -1.67 -25.72 -2.58
N PHE A 158 -0.95 -25.71 -3.69
CA PHE A 158 0.27 -26.50 -3.85
C PHE A 158 1.52 -25.66 -3.57
N GLU A 159 1.62 -24.49 -4.18
CA GLU A 159 2.81 -23.65 -4.08
C GLU A 159 2.92 -22.89 -2.75
N GLY A 160 1.81 -22.66 -2.04
CA GLY A 160 1.76 -21.91 -0.77
C GLY A 160 1.80 -20.37 -0.92
N GLY A 161 2.38 -19.88 -2.01
CA GLY A 161 2.35 -18.46 -2.41
C GLY A 161 1.00 -17.99 -2.95
N PHE A 162 0.92 -16.75 -3.42
CA PHE A 162 -0.30 -16.17 -3.96
C PHE A 162 -0.25 -15.94 -5.47
N GLN A 163 -1.41 -16.10 -6.13
CA GLN A 163 -1.64 -15.58 -7.48
C GLN A 163 -2.28 -14.19 -7.42
N GLY A 164 -1.99 -13.34 -8.40
CA GLY A 164 -2.58 -12.00 -8.46
C GLY A 164 -4.05 -11.96 -8.85
N ARG A 165 -4.50 -12.95 -9.63
CA ARG A 165 -5.84 -13.04 -10.20
C ARG A 165 -6.24 -14.50 -10.40
N THR A 166 -7.51 -14.75 -10.65
CA THR A 166 -8.06 -16.09 -10.87
C THR A 166 -7.42 -16.75 -12.10
N ASN A 167 -7.02 -18.03 -11.96
CA ASN A 167 -6.38 -18.83 -13.01
C ASN A 167 -5.06 -18.24 -13.55
N LYS A 168 -4.28 -17.56 -12.69
CA LYS A 168 -2.92 -17.11 -13.03
C LYS A 168 -1.90 -17.84 -12.18
N LEU A 169 -0.62 -17.65 -12.51
CA LEU A 169 0.45 -18.31 -11.78
C LEU A 169 0.69 -17.62 -10.44
N VAL A 170 1.26 -18.39 -9.51
CA VAL A 170 1.86 -17.87 -8.28
C VAL A 170 2.95 -16.85 -8.60
N ASP A 171 3.13 -15.84 -7.73
CA ASP A 171 4.21 -14.87 -7.82
C ASP A 171 4.55 -14.29 -6.43
N GLY A 172 5.85 -14.21 -6.13
CA GLY A 172 6.41 -13.75 -4.87
C GLY A 172 5.98 -12.34 -4.43
N CYS A 173 5.68 -11.42 -5.36
CA CYS A 173 5.25 -10.08 -4.99
C CYS A 173 3.84 -10.05 -4.37
N TYR A 174 2.96 -11.00 -4.75
CA TYR A 174 1.63 -11.11 -4.15
C TYR A 174 1.66 -11.58 -2.70
N SER A 175 2.81 -12.04 -2.21
CA SER A 175 3.01 -12.26 -0.77
C SER A 175 2.65 -11.02 0.05
N PHE A 176 2.94 -9.81 -0.45
CA PHE A 176 2.47 -8.58 0.18
C PHE A 176 1.13 -8.10 -0.38
N TRP A 177 0.96 -8.04 -1.71
CA TRP A 177 -0.27 -7.46 -2.26
C TRP A 177 -1.54 -8.21 -1.86
N GLN A 178 -1.48 -9.55 -1.73
CA GLN A 178 -2.59 -10.34 -1.19
C GLN A 178 -2.43 -10.51 0.33
N GLY A 179 -1.26 -10.98 0.80
CA GLY A 179 -1.03 -11.25 2.22
C GLY A 179 -1.24 -10.04 3.12
N GLY A 180 -0.74 -8.87 2.69
CA GLY A 180 -0.85 -7.59 3.41
C GLY A 180 -2.27 -7.02 3.49
N ALA A 181 -3.22 -7.52 2.69
CA ALA A 181 -4.62 -7.13 2.79
C ALA A 181 -5.37 -7.89 3.92
N PHE A 182 -4.88 -9.05 4.37
CA PHE A 182 -5.54 -9.79 5.45
C PHE A 182 -5.58 -9.05 6.80
N PRO A 183 -4.51 -8.38 7.26
CA PRO A 183 -4.60 -7.52 8.44
C PRO A 183 -5.62 -6.37 8.29
N LEU A 184 -5.78 -5.86 7.07
CA LEU A 184 -6.76 -4.80 6.78
C LEU A 184 -8.19 -5.33 6.84
N ILE A 185 -8.45 -6.51 6.24
CA ILE A 185 -9.74 -7.21 6.31
C ILE A 185 -10.08 -7.55 7.77
N HIS A 186 -9.11 -8.04 8.54
CA HIS A 186 -9.35 -8.32 9.96
C HIS A 186 -9.77 -7.06 10.72
N SER A 187 -9.16 -5.90 10.43
CA SER A 187 -9.58 -4.63 11.04
C SER A 187 -11.03 -4.26 10.70
N LEU A 188 -11.52 -4.58 9.49
CA LEU A 188 -12.93 -4.38 9.13
C LEU A 188 -13.84 -5.35 9.88
N LEU A 189 -13.49 -6.63 9.92
CA LEU A 189 -14.26 -7.64 10.65
C LEU A 189 -14.33 -7.32 12.16
N ALA A 190 -13.26 -6.77 12.73
CA ALA A 190 -13.24 -6.33 14.12
C ALA A 190 -14.22 -5.18 14.40
N GLN A 191 -14.43 -4.27 13.44
CA GLN A 191 -15.45 -3.22 13.56
C GLN A 191 -16.88 -3.80 13.59
N GLU A 192 -17.06 -4.99 13.02
CA GLU A 192 -18.32 -5.73 13.03
C GLU A 192 -18.42 -6.79 14.15
N ASN A 193 -17.43 -6.89 15.04
CA ASN A 193 -17.30 -7.95 16.06
C ASN A 193 -17.28 -9.37 15.45
N LYS A 194 -16.69 -9.53 14.27
CA LYS A 194 -16.54 -10.78 13.52
C LYS A 194 -15.08 -11.20 13.37
N GLU A 195 -14.19 -10.65 14.18
CA GLU A 195 -12.75 -10.85 14.01
C GLU A 195 -12.31 -12.29 14.32
N PRO A 196 -11.59 -12.94 13.40
CA PRO A 196 -11.01 -14.26 13.64
C PRO A 196 -9.79 -14.16 14.56
N LYS A 197 -9.49 -15.21 15.33
CA LYS A 197 -8.30 -15.23 16.20
C LYS A 197 -6.97 -15.39 15.46
N TRP A 198 -7.00 -15.65 14.16
CA TRP A 198 -5.83 -15.89 13.32
C TRP A 198 -5.94 -15.13 12.00
N LEU A 199 -4.81 -14.95 11.30
CA LEU A 199 -4.82 -14.46 9.93
C LEU A 199 -5.49 -15.49 9.02
N LEU A 200 -6.44 -15.06 8.20
CA LEU A 200 -7.26 -15.95 7.36
C LEU A 200 -6.54 -16.50 6.11
N PHE A 201 -5.24 -16.72 6.20
CA PHE A 201 -4.43 -17.40 5.19
C PHE A 201 -3.40 -18.31 5.86
N ASP A 202 -2.87 -19.28 5.13
CA ASP A 202 -1.84 -20.19 5.65
C ASP A 202 -0.49 -19.47 5.73
N GLN A 203 -0.18 -18.96 6.93
CA GLN A 203 1.07 -18.28 7.23
C GLN A 203 2.29 -19.18 7.07
N GLY A 204 2.18 -20.48 7.37
CA GLY A 204 3.28 -21.43 7.25
C GLY A 204 3.63 -21.67 5.78
N ALA A 205 2.62 -21.97 4.97
CA ALA A 205 2.79 -22.23 3.54
C ALA A 205 3.34 -21.00 2.79
N LEU A 206 2.93 -19.77 3.16
CA LEU A 206 3.49 -18.56 2.55
C LEU A 206 4.99 -18.40 2.90
N GLN A 207 5.38 -18.68 4.14
CA GLN A 207 6.78 -18.65 4.55
C GLN A 207 7.61 -19.70 3.82
N GLU A 208 7.10 -20.92 3.68
CA GLU A 208 7.75 -21.99 2.90
C GLU A 208 7.99 -21.55 1.46
N TYR A 209 6.95 -21.04 0.79
CA TYR A 209 7.08 -20.55 -0.59
C TYR A 209 8.18 -19.49 -0.72
N ILE A 210 8.19 -18.49 0.16
CA ILE A 210 9.17 -17.40 0.08
C ILE A 210 10.58 -17.92 0.36
N LEU A 211 10.76 -18.69 1.44
CA LEU A 211 12.08 -19.14 1.89
C LEU A 211 12.68 -20.21 0.96
N ILE A 212 11.86 -21.06 0.35
CA ILE A 212 12.34 -22.16 -0.50
C ILE A 212 12.40 -21.74 -1.97
N CYS A 213 11.40 -21.03 -2.48
CA CYS A 213 11.21 -20.81 -3.91
C CYS A 213 11.60 -19.40 -4.39
N CYS A 214 11.53 -18.38 -3.52
CA CYS A 214 11.70 -16.99 -3.92
C CYS A 214 13.07 -16.38 -3.58
N GLN A 215 14.03 -17.16 -3.05
CA GLN A 215 15.36 -16.66 -2.74
C GLN A 215 16.35 -16.93 -3.89
N TYR A 216 17.10 -15.92 -4.29
CA TYR A 216 18.21 -16.10 -5.22
C TYR A 216 19.50 -16.42 -4.44
N PRO A 217 20.28 -17.46 -4.80
CA PRO A 217 21.45 -17.88 -4.03
C PRO A 217 22.52 -16.79 -3.80
N ALA A 218 22.66 -15.83 -4.72
CA ALA A 218 23.59 -14.70 -4.59
C ALA A 218 22.99 -13.47 -3.88
N GLY A 219 21.83 -13.60 -3.24
CA GLY A 219 21.08 -12.54 -2.56
C GLY A 219 19.94 -11.95 -3.40
N GLY A 220 18.96 -11.32 -2.74
CA GLY A 220 17.75 -10.81 -3.38
C GLY A 220 16.66 -11.88 -3.57
N LEU A 221 15.42 -11.43 -3.76
CA LEU A 221 14.27 -12.29 -4.00
C LEU A 221 13.68 -12.05 -5.40
N LEU A 222 12.81 -12.96 -5.81
CA LEU A 222 12.32 -13.09 -7.17
C LEU A 222 10.82 -13.49 -7.21
N ASP A 223 10.23 -13.42 -8.39
CA ASP A 223 8.85 -13.86 -8.67
C ASP A 223 8.64 -15.35 -8.31
N LYS A 224 9.30 -16.24 -9.05
CA LYS A 224 9.22 -17.71 -8.91
C LYS A 224 10.49 -18.36 -9.47
N PRO A 225 10.81 -19.62 -9.14
CA PRO A 225 11.99 -20.31 -9.66
C PRO A 225 12.16 -20.17 -11.18
N GLY A 226 13.38 -19.86 -11.62
CA GLY A 226 13.70 -19.61 -13.02
C GLY A 226 13.52 -18.15 -13.48
N ARG A 227 13.00 -17.25 -12.64
CA ARG A 227 12.96 -15.80 -12.91
C ARG A 227 14.18 -15.08 -12.32
N PRO A 228 14.62 -13.95 -12.93
CA PRO A 228 15.70 -13.15 -12.36
C PRO A 228 15.27 -12.51 -11.04
N ARG A 229 16.26 -12.24 -10.17
CA ARG A 229 16.06 -11.39 -8.99
C ARG A 229 15.90 -9.93 -9.39
N ASP A 230 15.13 -9.18 -8.61
CA ASP A 230 15.05 -7.72 -8.71
C ASP A 230 14.68 -7.09 -7.37
N ILE A 231 14.81 -5.76 -7.28
CA ILE A 231 14.54 -5.00 -6.05
C ILE A 231 13.05 -4.95 -5.69
N TYR A 232 12.16 -5.11 -6.67
CA TYR A 232 10.72 -5.09 -6.46
C TYR A 232 10.28 -6.35 -5.72
N HIS A 233 10.63 -7.53 -6.24
CA HIS A 233 10.35 -8.81 -5.59
C HIS A 233 11.10 -8.94 -4.28
N THR A 234 12.34 -8.45 -4.19
CA THR A 234 13.06 -8.36 -2.90
C THR A 234 12.25 -7.59 -1.85
N CYS A 235 11.70 -6.43 -2.21
CA CYS A 235 10.87 -5.65 -1.30
C CYS A 235 9.59 -6.40 -0.90
N TYR A 236 8.76 -6.78 -1.88
CA TYR A 236 7.43 -7.29 -1.60
C TYR A 236 7.40 -8.72 -1.06
N ALA A 237 8.35 -9.58 -1.43
CA ALA A 237 8.46 -10.90 -0.83
C ALA A 237 8.90 -10.79 0.65
N LEU A 238 9.83 -9.90 1.00
CA LEU A 238 10.20 -9.66 2.41
C LEU A 238 9.07 -9.01 3.20
N SER A 239 8.35 -8.06 2.61
CA SER A 239 7.15 -7.48 3.23
C SER A 239 6.09 -8.53 3.50
N GLY A 240 5.82 -9.43 2.54
CA GLY A 240 4.91 -10.55 2.72
C GLY A 240 5.38 -11.55 3.77
N LEU A 241 6.68 -11.85 3.81
CA LEU A 241 7.29 -12.69 4.84
C LEU A 241 7.10 -12.08 6.23
N SER A 242 7.32 -10.77 6.39
CA SER A 242 6.99 -10.06 7.63
C SER A 242 5.51 -10.24 7.98
N ILE A 243 4.58 -10.02 7.04
CA ILE A 243 3.14 -10.17 7.33
C ILE A 243 2.82 -11.60 7.81
N ALA A 244 3.38 -12.63 7.18
CA ALA A 244 3.17 -14.02 7.60
C ALA A 244 3.83 -14.38 8.95
N GLN A 245 4.86 -13.66 9.37
CA GLN A 245 5.54 -13.91 10.63
C GLN A 245 4.86 -13.28 11.85
N HIS A 246 4.12 -12.18 11.66
CA HIS A 246 3.54 -11.39 12.76
C HIS A 246 2.00 -11.50 12.74
N SER A 247 1.45 -12.41 13.54
CA SER A 247 0.00 -12.57 13.71
C SER A 247 -0.63 -11.38 14.46
N ILE A 248 -1.96 -11.32 14.43
CA ILE A 248 -2.76 -10.19 14.93
C ILE A 248 -2.83 -10.18 16.46
N ASP A 249 -2.83 -11.36 17.08
CA ASP A 249 -2.75 -11.57 18.53
C ASP A 249 -1.35 -11.27 19.12
N GLY A 250 -0.38 -10.89 18.29
CA GLY A 250 1.00 -10.63 18.69
C GLY A 250 1.88 -11.88 18.74
N GLU A 251 1.30 -13.06 18.48
CA GLU A 251 2.05 -14.29 18.31
C GLU A 251 2.90 -14.25 17.04
N LYS A 252 4.03 -14.96 17.09
CA LYS A 252 4.98 -15.03 15.99
C LYS A 252 5.10 -16.45 15.49
N LEU A 253 4.87 -16.64 14.21
CA LEU A 253 5.17 -17.88 13.51
C LEU A 253 6.43 -17.67 12.69
N ILE A 254 7.59 -18.10 13.21
CA ILE A 254 8.86 -18.00 12.48
C ILE A 254 9.24 -19.40 12.01
N LEU A 255 9.21 -19.61 10.69
CA LEU A 255 9.61 -20.90 10.12
C LEU A 255 11.14 -20.98 9.94
N GLY A 256 11.72 -22.13 10.28
CA GLY A 256 13.15 -22.39 10.16
C GLY A 256 13.97 -21.78 11.28
N SER A 257 15.11 -21.16 10.95
CA SER A 257 15.98 -20.53 11.94
C SER A 257 15.28 -19.32 12.59
N PRO A 258 15.44 -19.09 13.91
CA PRO A 258 14.99 -17.86 14.56
C PRO A 258 15.55 -16.57 13.92
N GLU A 259 16.68 -16.67 13.22
CA GLU A 259 17.30 -15.57 12.47
C GLU A 259 16.49 -15.12 11.24
N ASN A 260 15.54 -15.94 10.77
CA ASN A 260 14.63 -15.58 9.68
C ASN A 260 13.64 -14.47 10.06
N LYS A 261 13.57 -14.11 11.35
CA LYS A 261 12.64 -13.11 11.85
C LYS A 261 12.93 -11.73 11.25
N LEU A 262 11.94 -11.19 10.54
CA LEU A 262 11.95 -9.83 10.03
C LEU A 262 11.31 -8.84 11.00
N ALA A 263 11.67 -7.57 10.85
CA ALA A 263 10.94 -6.47 11.48
C ALA A 263 9.50 -6.39 10.94
N LYS A 264 8.56 -6.00 11.78
CA LYS A 264 7.15 -5.84 11.39
C LYS A 264 7.02 -4.67 10.40
N THR A 265 6.21 -4.86 9.36
CA THR A 265 5.78 -3.80 8.43
C THR A 265 4.36 -3.33 8.77
N HIS A 266 4.06 -2.05 8.55
CA HIS A 266 2.73 -1.49 8.68
C HIS A 266 1.87 -1.90 7.48
N PRO A 267 0.69 -2.53 7.68
CA PRO A 267 -0.06 -3.15 6.58
C PRO A 267 -0.59 -2.14 5.56
N ILE A 268 -0.91 -0.90 5.96
CA ILE A 268 -1.35 0.15 5.02
C ILE A 268 -0.20 0.74 4.20
N TYR A 269 0.95 1.07 4.81
CA TYR A 269 1.98 1.90 4.18
C TYR A 269 3.20 1.10 3.69
N ASN A 270 3.32 -0.17 4.08
CA ASN A 270 4.46 -1.05 3.84
C ASN A 270 5.82 -0.47 4.29
N ILE A 271 5.83 0.25 5.40
CA ILE A 271 7.05 0.69 6.10
C ILE A 271 6.93 0.29 7.58
N GLY A 272 8.04 0.28 8.33
CA GLY A 272 7.98 -0.09 9.75
C GLY A 272 6.97 0.77 10.55
N PRO A 273 6.15 0.19 11.44
CA PRO A 273 5.14 0.94 12.21
C PRO A 273 5.72 2.10 13.02
N ASP A 274 6.95 1.98 13.50
CA ASP A 274 7.66 3.02 14.23
C ASP A 274 7.98 4.24 13.35
N TYR A 275 8.25 4.05 12.06
CA TYR A 275 8.45 5.13 11.10
C TYR A 275 7.14 5.86 10.78
N VAL A 276 6.03 5.12 10.68
CA VAL A 276 4.68 5.71 10.52
C VAL A 276 4.35 6.60 11.72
N LEU A 277 4.54 6.08 12.94
CA LEU A 277 4.25 6.83 14.18
C LEU A 277 5.13 8.08 14.33
N ARG A 278 6.42 7.99 13.99
CA ARG A 278 7.33 9.15 14.03
C ARG A 278 6.96 10.20 12.98
N ALA A 279 6.68 9.80 11.75
CA ALA A 279 6.22 10.72 10.70
C ALA A 279 4.90 11.40 11.12
N GLY A 280 3.92 10.62 11.59
CA GLY A 280 2.65 11.16 12.06
C GLY A 280 2.81 12.15 13.22
N SER A 281 3.66 11.83 14.19
CA SER A 281 3.97 12.73 15.33
C SER A 281 4.70 14.01 14.93
N TYR A 282 5.42 13.96 13.81
CA TYR A 282 6.09 15.13 13.25
C TYR A 282 5.10 16.03 12.52
N TYR A 283 4.39 15.49 11.52
CA TYR A 283 3.51 16.27 10.66
C TYR A 283 2.21 16.73 11.33
N SER A 284 1.74 16.06 12.40
CA SER A 284 0.55 16.48 13.16
C SER A 284 0.74 17.81 13.90
N LYS A 285 1.98 18.26 14.08
CA LYS A 285 2.32 19.56 14.68
C LYS A 285 2.30 20.70 13.66
N LEU A 286 2.18 20.40 12.38
CA LEU A 286 2.14 21.37 11.29
C LEU A 286 0.70 21.55 10.81
N ASP A 287 0.32 22.78 10.51
CA ASP A 287 -0.99 23.09 9.96
C ASP A 287 -1.19 22.43 8.59
N ILE A 288 -2.44 22.08 8.28
CA ILE A 288 -2.82 21.56 6.97
C ILE A 288 -2.75 22.71 5.94
N PRO A 289 -1.98 22.57 4.84
CA PRO A 289 -1.94 23.57 3.77
C PRO A 289 -3.32 23.94 3.26
N GLY A 290 -3.52 25.22 2.94
CA GLY A 290 -4.77 25.72 2.35
C GLY A 290 -5.98 25.73 3.28
N ASN A 291 -5.83 25.32 4.54
CA ASN A 291 -6.88 25.36 5.55
C ASN A 291 -6.74 26.64 6.40
N GLU A 292 -6.82 27.82 5.77
CA GLU A 292 -7.03 29.04 6.55
C GLU A 292 -8.45 29.00 7.14
N PRO A 293 -8.63 29.32 8.44
CA PRO A 293 -9.96 29.58 8.94
C PRO A 293 -10.54 30.71 8.11
N SER A 294 -11.67 30.47 7.44
CA SER A 294 -12.48 31.54 6.89
C SER A 294 -12.93 32.41 8.05
N PHE A 295 -12.14 33.43 8.39
CA PHE A 295 -12.57 34.51 9.26
C PHE A 295 -13.63 35.31 8.49
N LEU A 296 -14.90 34.93 8.68
CA LEU A 296 -16.06 35.81 8.54
C LEU A 296 -16.42 36.35 9.92
#